data_AF-A0A9N9H496-F1
#
_entry.id   AF-A0A9N9H496-F1
#
_cell.length_a   1.000
_cell.length_b   1.000
_cell.length_c   1.000
_cell.angle_alpha   90.00
_cell.angle_beta   90.00
_cell.angle_gamma   90.00
#
_symmetry.space_group_name_H-M   'P 1'
#
loop_
_entity.id
_entity.type
_entity.pdbx_description
1 polymer ?
#
loop_
_entity_poly.entity_id
_entity_poly.type
_entity_poly.pdbx_seq_one_letter_code
_entity_poly.pdbx_strand_id
1 'polypeptide(L)' 'EVKNEDVTRNVITRYFNFGEVLYKRYKELKPTNGKIKATAMVRVEIRKEIPESKLSNEAL' A
#
# COMPACT_ATOMS: atom_id res chain seq x y z
N GLU A 1 -28.32 3.96 7.87
CA GLU A 1 -26.94 4.45 7.72
C GLU A 1 -25.85 3.52 8.25
N VAL A 2 -26.14 2.57 9.17
CA VAL A 2 -25.15 1.62 9.76
C VAL A 2 -24.36 0.79 8.73
N LYS A 3 -24.99 0.35 7.63
CA LYS A 3 -24.31 -0.47 6.60
C LYS A 3 -23.13 0.25 5.93
N ASN A 4 -23.18 1.57 5.78
CA ASN A 4 -22.12 2.33 5.13
C ASN A 4 -20.94 2.59 6.07
N GLU A 5 -21.18 2.70 7.38
CA GLU A 5 -20.12 2.83 8.38
C GLU A 5 -19.26 1.57 8.48
N ASP A 6 -19.87 0.39 8.54
CA ASP A 6 -19.14 -0.89 8.59
C ASP A 6 -18.31 -1.13 7.31
N VAL A 7 -18.86 -0.80 6.15
CA VAL A 7 -18.14 -0.88 4.86
C VAL A 7 -16.96 0.09 4.85
N THR A 8 -17.15 1.34 5.29
CA THR A 8 -16.09 2.35 5.35
C THR A 8 -14.98 1.94 6.30
N ARG A 9 -15.33 1.41 7.48
CA ARG A 9 -14.37 0.94 8.49
C ARG A 9 -13.54 -0.23 7.96
N ASN A 10 -14.17 -1.18 7.28
CA ASN A 10 -13.47 -2.31 6.67
C ASN A 10 -12.49 -1.86 5.57
N VAL A 11 -12.87 -0.89 4.74
CA VAL A 11 -11.98 -0.30 3.73
C VAL A 11 -10.77 0.36 4.40
N ILE A 12 -10.98 1.20 5.41
CA ILE A 12 -9.90 1.86 6.16
C ILE A 12 -8.95 0.83 6.79
N THR A 13 -9.49 -0.20 7.44
CA THR A 13 -8.68 -1.26 8.06
C THR A 13 -7.81 -1.99 7.03
N ARG A 14 -8.33 -2.27 5.83
CA ARG A 14 -7.56 -2.92 4.76
C ARG A 14 -6.40 -2.05 4.29
N TYR A 15 -6.62 -0.75 4.06
CA TYR A 15 -5.55 0.17 3.68
C TYR A 15 -4.50 0.33 4.78
N PHE A 16 -4.92 0.39 6.04
CA PHE A 16 -4.01 0.46 7.18
C PHE A 16 -3.12 -0.79 7.28
N ASN A 17 -3.73 -1.98 7.24
CA ASN A 17 -3.01 -3.25 7.28
C ASN A 17 -2.04 -3.40 6.09
N PHE A 18 -2.46 -2.97 4.89
CA PHE A 18 -1.59 -2.93 3.73
C PHE A 18 -0.38 -2.02 3.95
N GLY A 19 -0.59 -0.81 4.45
CA GLY A 19 0.47 0.13 4.81
C GLY A 19 1.47 -0.43 5.84
N GLU A 20 0.97 -1.13 6.87
CA GLU A 20 1.84 -1.77 7.87
C GLU A 20 2.75 -2.83 7.27
N VAL A 21 2.22 -3.66 6.37
CA VAL A 21 3.00 -4.71 5.69
C VAL A 21 4.08 -4.09 4.82
N LEU A 22 3.75 -3.05 4.05
CA LEU A 22 4.73 -2.32 3.24
C LEU A 22 5.84 -1.68 4.10
N TYR A 23 5.47 -1.13 5.26
CA TYR A 23 6.44 -0.53 6.16
C TYR A 23 7.37 -1.58 6.81
N LYS A 24 6.84 -2.74 7.22
CA LYS A 24 7.65 -3.87 7.71
C LYS A 24 8.65 -4.31 6.64
N ARG A 25 8.19 -4.49 5.40
CA ARG A 25 9.03 -4.85 4.26
C ARG A 25 10.13 -3.83 3.98
N TYR A 26 9.80 -2.53 4.03
CA TYR A 26 10.81 -1.47 3.94
C TYR A 26 11.87 -1.59 5.05
N LYS A 27 11.46 -1.83 6.30
CA LYS A 27 12.37 -1.99 7.43
C LYS A 27 13.31 -3.19 7.29
N GLU A 28 12.84 -4.29 6.69
CA GLU A 28 13.67 -5.45 6.36
C GLU A 28 14.71 -5.16 5.27
N LEU A 29 14.32 -4.40 4.24
CA LEU A 29 15.18 -4.11 3.09
C LEU A 29 16.20 -2.98 3.36
N LYS A 30 15.86 -2.01 4.21
CA LYS A 30 16.66 -0.80 4.45
C LYS A 30 18.09 -1.07 4.94
N PRO A 31 18.36 -2.00 5.88
CA PRO A 31 19.71 -2.23 6.39
C PRO A 31 20.71 -2.64 5.30
N THR A 32 20.28 -3.48 4.35
CA THR A 32 21.14 -4.00 3.29
C THR A 32 21.20 -3.08 2.07
N ASN A 33 20.11 -2.38 1.75
CA ASN A 33 19.98 -1.65 0.49
C ASN A 33 20.08 -0.12 0.66
N GLY A 34 20.01 0.40 1.88
CA GLY A 34 19.87 1.82 2.13
C GLY A 34 18.47 2.35 1.78
N LYS A 35 18.19 3.59 2.21
CA LYS A 35 16.85 4.21 2.11
C LYS A 35 16.31 4.24 0.67
N ILE A 36 17.13 4.69 -0.28
CA ILE A 36 16.69 4.94 -1.66
C ILE A 36 16.32 3.64 -2.36
N LYS A 37 17.23 2.65 -2.34
CA LYS A 37 17.02 1.36 -3.01
C LYS A 37 15.91 0.55 -2.35
N ALA A 38 15.83 0.50 -1.01
CA ALA A 38 14.72 -0.16 -0.33
C ALA A 38 13.35 0.45 -0.69
N THR A 39 13.28 1.79 -0.77
CA THR A 39 12.06 2.48 -1.21
C THR A 39 11.68 2.11 -2.66
N ALA A 40 12.65 2.08 -3.57
CA ALA A 40 12.41 1.68 -4.96
C ALA A 40 11.92 0.22 -5.07
N MET A 41 12.50 -0.70 -4.29
CA MET A 41 12.08 -2.10 -4.26
C MET A 41 10.63 -2.25 -3.78
N VAL A 42 10.26 -1.60 -2.67
CA VAL A 42 8.88 -1.61 -2.18
C VAL A 42 7.91 -1.01 -3.21
N ARG A 43 8.29 0.07 -3.92
CA ARG A 43 7.47 0.63 -5.00
C ARG A 43 7.25 -0.35 -6.15
N VAL A 44 8.26 -1.12 -6.53
CA VAL A 44 8.13 -2.17 -7.56
C VAL A 44 7.19 -3.28 -7.09
N GLU A 45 7.28 -3.69 -5.82
CA GLU A 45 6.35 -4.66 -5.23
C GLU A 45 4.90 -4.13 -5.24
N ILE A 46 4.67 -2.88 -4.82
CA ILE A 46 3.34 -2.23 -4.85
C ILE A 46 2.75 -2.23 -6.27
N ARG A 47 3.55 -1.88 -7.29
CA ARG A 47 3.09 -1.81 -8.69
C ARG A 47 2.64 -3.16 -9.25
N LYS A 48 3.10 -4.28 -8.69
CA LYS A 48 2.64 -5.62 -9.09
C LYS A 48 1.25 -5.92 -8.52
N GLU A 49 1.02 -5.52 -7.27
CA GLU A 49 -0.26 -5.74 -6.57
C GLU A 49 -1.34 -4.74 -7.01
N ILE A 50 -0.95 -3.50 -7.30
CA ILE A 50 -1.84 -2.43 -7.75
C ILE A 50 -1.26 -1.87 -9.05
N PRO A 51 -1.56 -2.49 -10.20
CA PRO A 51 -1.10 -2.00 -11.49
C PRO A 51 -1.64 -0.59 -11.72
N GLU A 52 -0.78 0.34 -12.11
CA GLU A 52 -1.18 1.72 -12.43
C GLU A 52 -2.24 1.76 -13.55
N SER A 53 -2.29 0.74 -14.42
CA SER A 53 -3.34 0.59 -15.44
C SER A 53 -4.75 0.31 -14.87
N LYS A 54 -4.84 -0.11 -13.60
CA LYS A 54 -6.10 -0.33 -12.87
C LYS A 54 -6.49 0.90 -12.05
N LEU A 55 -5.61 1.89 -11.90
CA LEU A 55 -5.96 3.22 -11.42
C LEU A 55 -6.63 3.96 -12.58
N SER A 56 -7.95 3.78 -12.72
CA SER A 56 -8.74 4.67 -13.57
C SER A 56 -8.60 6.09 -13.04
N ASN A 57 -8.30 7.06 -13.90
CA ASN A 57 -8.27 8.50 -13.58
C ASN A 57 -9.68 9.06 -13.23
N GLU A 58 -10.69 8.21 -13.09
CA GLU A 58 -12.08 8.57 -12.80
C GLU A 58 -12.29 8.82 -11.30
N ALA A 59 -11.44 9.68 -10.74
CA ALA A 59 -11.59 10.27 -9.42
C ALA A 59 -11.06 11.70 -9.45
N LEU A 60 -11.71 12.54 -10.27
CA LEU A 60 -11.67 14.00 -10.18
C LEU A 60 -13.06 14.55 -10.53
#